data_AF-A0AAV9W2C8-F1
#
_entry.id   AF-A0AAV9W2C8-F1
#
_cell.length_a   1.000
_cell.length_b   1.000
_cell.length_c   1.000
_cell.angle_alpha   90.00
_cell.angle_beta   90.00
_cell.angle_gamma   90.00
#
_symmetry.space_group_name_H-M   'P 1'
#
loop_
_entity.id
_entity.type
_entity.pdbx_description
1 polymer ?
#
loop_
_entity_poly.entity_id
_entity_poly.type
_entity_poly.pdbx_seq_one_letter_code
_entity_poly.pdbx_strand_id
1 'polypeptide(L)'
;MGMRTVFTMNTGPFTIYYLGYPQTDEDRSDIQAWGEKTCGVLPHTLGLLELYHIHGSEKQAEGYYTTGNDAPHLGFGQVGFTIPDVKSALERLRGAGVTVLKELGVSTRESIPLTEYEAEKGVGKGDIHTNYSNILNQIAFVADPDGYLVELVPQNIQN
;
A
#
# COMPACT_ATOMS: atom_id res chain seq x y z
N MET A 1 4.94 -8.05 5.18
CA MET A 1 3.55 -7.79 4.77
C MET A 1 2.71 -8.91 5.34
N GLY A 2 2.10 -8.64 6.49
CA GLY A 2 1.53 -9.64 7.40
C GLY A 2 0.01 -9.62 7.49
N MET A 3 -0.67 -8.88 6.61
CA MET A 3 -2.12 -8.96 6.55
C MET A 3 -2.57 -10.37 6.17
N ARG A 4 -3.75 -10.74 6.65
CA ARG A 4 -4.40 -12.03 6.43
C ARG A 4 -5.87 -11.77 6.13
N THR A 5 -6.46 -12.66 5.34
CA THR A 5 -7.89 -12.61 5.04
C THR A 5 -8.67 -12.84 6.32
N VAL A 6 -9.50 -11.86 6.68
CA VAL A 6 -10.49 -11.96 7.76
C VAL A 6 -11.66 -12.78 7.25
N PHE A 7 -12.23 -12.38 6.11
CA PHE A 7 -13.27 -13.14 5.42
C PHE A 7 -13.27 -12.83 3.91
N THR A 8 -13.95 -13.69 3.16
CA THR A 8 -14.27 -13.49 1.74
C THR A 8 -15.76 -13.64 1.55
N MET A 9 -16.37 -12.74 0.79
CA MET A 9 -17.81 -12.75 0.53
C MET A 9 -18.09 -12.56 -0.95
N ASN A 10 -18.73 -13.54 -1.58
CA ASN A 10 -19.27 -13.41 -2.93
C ASN A 10 -20.62 -12.69 -2.85
N THR A 11 -20.74 -11.55 -3.51
CA THR A 11 -21.96 -10.72 -3.51
C THR A 11 -22.81 -10.90 -4.77
N GLY A 12 -22.37 -11.73 -5.71
CA GLY A 12 -22.94 -11.88 -7.04
C GLY A 12 -22.05 -11.20 -8.09
N PRO A 13 -22.15 -9.88 -8.30
CA PRO A 13 -21.39 -9.18 -9.33
C PRO A 13 -19.92 -8.93 -8.96
N PHE A 14 -19.54 -9.13 -7.70
CA PHE A 14 -18.17 -9.00 -7.23
C PHE A 14 -17.89 -9.92 -6.04
N THR A 15 -16.61 -10.02 -5.67
CA THR A 15 -16.18 -10.69 -4.45
C THR A 15 -15.39 -9.72 -3.59
N ILE A 16 -15.75 -9.65 -2.31
CA ILE A 16 -15.04 -8.84 -1.32
C ILE A 16 -13.99 -9.71 -0.64
N TYR A 17 -12.76 -9.20 -0.58
CA TYR A 17 -11.70 -9.74 0.27
C TYR A 17 -11.40 -8.72 1.35
N TYR A 18 -11.71 -9.09 2.59
CA TYR A 18 -11.45 -8.23 3.74
C TYR A 18 -10.16 -8.70 4.41
N LEU A 19 -9.17 -7.82 4.47
CA LEU A 19 -7.84 -8.09 5.01
C LEU A 19 -7.67 -7.35 6.34
N GLY A 20 -6.99 -7.98 7.30
CA GLY A 20 -6.61 -7.38 8.57
C GLY A 20 -5.25 -7.87 9.03
N TYR A 21 -4.73 -7.32 10.12
CA TYR A 21 -3.41 -7.70 10.65
C TYR A 21 -3.53 -8.41 12.01
N PRO A 22 -3.18 -9.71 12.11
CA PRO A 22 -3.14 -10.40 13.39
C PRO A 22 -2.03 -9.82 14.27
N GLN A 23 -2.41 -9.29 15.43
CA GLN A 23 -1.52 -8.50 16.29
C GLN A 23 -0.61 -9.38 17.16
N THR A 24 -1.12 -10.52 17.63
CA THR A 24 -0.42 -11.41 18.57
C THR A 24 0.15 -12.65 17.88
N ASP A 25 1.12 -13.32 18.51
CA ASP A 25 1.64 -14.60 18.01
C ASP A 25 0.57 -15.70 18.05
N GLU A 26 -0.33 -15.64 19.03
CA GLU A 26 -1.48 -16.53 19.12
C GLU A 26 -2.41 -16.35 17.91
N ASP A 27 -2.81 -15.11 17.60
CA ASP A 27 -3.62 -14.81 16.42
C ASP A 27 -2.91 -15.22 15.12
N ARG A 28 -1.56 -15.15 15.07
CA ARG A 28 -0.76 -15.58 13.92
C ARG A 28 -0.65 -17.11 13.78
N SER A 29 -0.85 -17.85 14.87
CA SER A 29 -0.75 -19.32 14.89
C SER A 29 -2.00 -20.02 14.35
N ASP A 30 -3.17 -19.37 14.46
CA ASP A 30 -4.44 -19.84 13.92
C ASP A 30 -5.19 -18.69 13.21
N ILE A 31 -4.86 -18.51 11.92
CA ILE A 31 -5.42 -17.45 11.09
C ILE A 31 -6.94 -17.62 10.89
N GLN A 32 -7.44 -18.86 10.86
CA GLN A 32 -8.86 -19.09 10.67
C GLN A 32 -9.65 -18.63 11.89
N ALA A 33 -9.25 -19.09 13.09
CA ALA A 33 -9.90 -18.69 14.33
C ALA A 33 -9.79 -17.17 14.56
N TRP A 34 -8.63 -16.59 14.23
CA TRP A 34 -8.45 -15.13 14.25
C TRP A 34 -9.42 -14.42 13.30
N GLY A 35 -9.56 -14.90 12.06
CA GLY A 35 -10.47 -14.31 11.06
C GLY A 35 -11.93 -14.33 11.52
N GLU A 36 -12.40 -15.46 12.07
CA GLU A 36 -13.75 -15.59 12.62
C GLU A 36 -14.00 -14.62 13.80
N LYS A 37 -13.06 -14.55 14.73
CA LYS A 37 -13.08 -13.60 15.85
C LYS A 37 -13.12 -12.14 15.37
N THR A 38 -12.25 -11.78 14.43
CA THR A 38 -12.18 -10.42 13.88
C THR A 38 -13.44 -10.07 13.09
N CYS A 39 -14.01 -11.00 12.34
CA CYS A 39 -15.29 -10.79 11.64
C CYS A 39 -16.42 -10.43 12.62
N GLY A 40 -16.46 -11.05 13.81
CA GLY A 40 -17.47 -10.75 14.84
C GLY A 40 -17.40 -9.35 15.44
N VAL A 41 -16.28 -8.63 15.27
CA VAL A 41 -16.05 -7.27 15.81
C VAL A 41 -15.51 -6.31 14.74
N LEU A 42 -15.83 -6.56 13.48
CA LEU A 42 -15.30 -5.81 12.33
C LEU A 42 -15.42 -4.28 12.47
N PRO A 43 -16.57 -3.71 12.89
CA PRO A 43 -16.73 -2.25 13.03
C PRO A 43 -15.82 -1.61 14.10
N HIS A 44 -15.21 -2.42 14.96
CA HIS A 44 -14.31 -1.99 16.03
C HIS A 44 -12.85 -2.38 15.77
N THR A 45 -12.56 -2.96 14.59
CA THR A 45 -11.21 -3.36 14.22
C THR A 45 -10.55 -2.26 13.38
N LEU A 46 -9.31 -1.91 13.68
CA LEU A 46 -8.54 -0.88 12.97
C LEU A 46 -7.60 -1.50 11.93
N GLY A 47 -7.24 -0.73 10.91
CA GLY A 47 -6.24 -1.13 9.92
C GLY A 47 -6.71 -2.25 8.99
N LEU A 48 -7.98 -2.20 8.61
CA LEU A 48 -8.57 -3.13 7.65
C LEU A 48 -8.40 -2.60 6.23
N LEU A 49 -8.25 -3.52 5.27
CA LEU A 49 -8.22 -3.21 3.85
C LEU A 49 -9.27 -4.07 3.15
N GLU A 50 -10.18 -3.42 2.43
CA GLU A 50 -11.24 -4.07 1.68
C GLU A 50 -10.93 -4.01 0.19
N LEU A 51 -10.78 -5.18 -0.44
CA LEU A 51 -10.55 -5.29 -1.87
C LEU A 51 -11.80 -5.82 -2.57
N TYR A 52 -12.21 -5.13 -3.63
CA TYR A 52 -13.32 -5.52 -4.48
C TYR A 52 -12.79 -6.15 -5.76
N HIS A 53 -13.03 -7.44 -5.94
CA HIS A 53 -12.86 -8.08 -7.23
C HIS A 53 -14.18 -8.03 -7.99
N ILE A 54 -14.33 -7.03 -8.88
CA ILE A 54 -15.47 -6.93 -9.78
C ILE A 54 -15.34 -8.02 -10.85
N HIS A 55 -16.33 -8.91 -10.97
CA HIS A 55 -16.19 -10.07 -11.87
C HIS A 55 -16.14 -9.63 -13.33
N GLY A 56 -15.11 -10.07 -14.04
CA GLY A 56 -14.84 -9.69 -15.43
C GLY A 56 -13.92 -8.48 -15.60
N SER A 57 -13.52 -7.80 -14.51
CA SER A 57 -12.50 -6.75 -14.59
C SER A 57 -11.14 -7.31 -14.99
N GLU A 58 -10.84 -8.57 -14.64
CA GLU A 58 -9.61 -9.27 -15.03
C GLU A 58 -9.46 -9.50 -16.55
N LYS A 59 -10.52 -9.23 -17.32
CA LYS A 59 -10.54 -9.32 -18.78
C LYS A 59 -10.43 -7.95 -19.46
N GLN A 60 -10.44 -6.87 -18.70
CA GLN A 60 -10.25 -5.52 -19.23
C GLN A 60 -8.78 -5.28 -19.55
N ALA A 61 -8.51 -4.23 -20.33
CA ALA A 61 -7.15 -3.84 -20.66
C ALA A 61 -6.38 -3.38 -19.41
N GLU A 62 -5.05 -3.43 -19.51
CA GLU A 62 -4.17 -2.80 -18.52
C GLU A 62 -4.53 -1.32 -18.33
N GLY A 63 -4.49 -0.84 -17.09
CA GLY A 63 -4.92 0.53 -16.74
C GLY A 63 -6.43 0.72 -16.64
N TYR A 64 -7.22 -0.37 -16.56
CA TYR A 64 -8.67 -0.27 -16.33
C TYR A 64 -9.02 0.44 -15.00
N TYR A 65 -8.25 0.18 -13.95
CA TYR A 65 -8.33 0.93 -12.69
C TYR A 65 -7.32 2.08 -12.69
N THR A 66 -7.72 3.21 -12.12
CA THR A 66 -6.85 4.38 -11.94
C THR A 66 -6.37 4.47 -10.51
N THR A 67 -5.05 4.63 -10.32
CA THR A 67 -4.41 4.66 -9.00
C THR A 67 -4.70 5.94 -8.22
N GLY A 68 -4.95 7.03 -8.93
CA GLY A 68 -5.07 8.38 -8.38
C GLY A 68 -3.78 9.19 -8.43
N ASN A 69 -2.67 8.61 -8.90
CA ASN A 69 -1.38 9.31 -9.07
C ASN A 69 -1.13 9.81 -10.51
N ASP A 70 -2.05 9.55 -11.44
CA ASP A 70 -1.90 9.92 -12.85
C ASP A 70 -2.99 10.91 -13.29
N ALA A 71 -2.58 11.94 -14.03
CA ALA A 71 -3.50 12.90 -14.60
C ALA A 71 -4.30 12.29 -15.78
N PRO A 72 -5.56 12.71 -16.01
CA PRO A 72 -6.29 13.77 -15.30
C PRO A 72 -6.98 13.31 -14.01
N HIS A 73 -6.84 12.04 -13.62
CA HIS A 73 -7.61 11.40 -12.55
C HIS A 73 -6.86 11.41 -11.21
N LEU A 74 -6.33 12.57 -10.83
CA LEU A 74 -5.62 12.72 -9.56
C LEU A 74 -6.59 12.56 -8.38
N GLY A 75 -6.17 11.82 -7.34
CA GLY A 75 -7.03 11.46 -6.22
C GLY A 75 -6.27 10.78 -5.09
N PHE A 76 -6.61 9.51 -4.82
CA PHE A 76 -5.91 8.71 -3.81
C PHE A 76 -4.42 8.57 -4.16
N GLY A 77 -3.54 8.78 -3.17
CA GLY A 77 -2.10 8.68 -3.37
C GLY A 77 -1.58 7.27 -3.12
N GLN A 78 -1.69 6.82 -1.87
CA GLN A 78 -1.07 5.56 -1.45
C GLN A 78 -1.65 5.00 -0.15
N VAL A 79 -1.41 3.70 0.06
CA VAL A 79 -1.57 3.04 1.36
C VAL A 79 -0.19 2.82 1.98
N GLY A 80 -0.06 3.06 3.29
CA GLY A 80 1.19 2.89 4.03
C GLY A 80 1.12 1.74 5.03
N PHE A 81 2.18 0.94 5.08
CA PHE A 81 2.37 -0.11 6.08
C PHE A 81 3.60 0.18 6.94
N THR A 82 3.41 0.24 8.26
CA THR A 82 4.53 0.25 9.19
C THR A 82 5.10 -1.17 9.33
N ILE A 83 6.40 -1.31 9.17
CA ILE A 83 7.09 -2.60 9.16
C ILE A 83 8.37 -2.56 10.01
N PRO A 84 8.81 -3.71 10.56
CA PRO A 84 9.99 -3.74 11.43
C PRO A 84 11.30 -3.39 10.72
N ASP A 85 11.45 -3.81 9.46
CA ASP A 85 12.67 -3.63 8.68
C ASP A 85 12.35 -3.45 7.18
N VAL A 86 12.59 -2.24 6.66
CA VAL A 86 12.27 -1.88 5.27
C VAL A 86 13.18 -2.58 4.27
N LYS A 87 14.47 -2.72 4.60
CA LYS A 87 15.46 -3.32 3.71
C LYS A 87 15.13 -4.79 3.41
N SER A 88 14.93 -5.61 4.44
CA SER A 88 14.59 -7.03 4.34
C SER A 88 13.22 -7.21 3.68
N ALA A 89 12.27 -6.30 3.93
CA ALA A 89 10.99 -6.33 3.23
C ALA A 89 11.13 -6.07 1.73
N LEU A 90 11.91 -5.06 1.33
CA LEU A 90 12.21 -4.78 -0.07
C LEU A 90 12.92 -5.94 -0.76
N GLU A 91 13.93 -6.53 -0.13
CA GLU A 91 14.65 -7.70 -0.67
C GLU A 91 13.69 -8.87 -0.92
N ARG A 92 12.80 -9.17 0.04
CA ARG A 92 11.78 -10.21 -0.12
C ARG A 92 10.80 -9.89 -1.25
N LEU A 93 10.32 -8.65 -1.32
CA LEU A 93 9.37 -8.21 -2.35
C LEU A 93 9.99 -8.26 -3.74
N ARG A 94 11.24 -7.79 -3.89
CA ARG A 94 11.99 -7.89 -5.14
C ARG A 94 12.20 -9.33 -5.59
N GLY A 95 12.56 -10.22 -4.64
CA GLY A 95 12.68 -11.65 -4.91
C GLY A 95 11.38 -12.31 -5.37
N ALA A 96 10.22 -11.73 -5.02
CA ALA A 96 8.90 -12.15 -5.47
C ALA A 96 8.43 -11.46 -6.77
N GLY A 97 9.27 -10.63 -7.39
CA GLY A 97 8.96 -9.93 -8.65
C GLY A 97 8.12 -8.65 -8.48
N VAL A 98 8.00 -8.11 -7.27
CA VAL A 98 7.27 -6.87 -7.02
C VAL A 98 8.07 -5.66 -7.55
N THR A 99 7.38 -4.75 -8.24
CA THR A 99 7.95 -3.51 -8.76
C THR A 99 8.30 -2.55 -7.63
N VAL A 100 9.57 -2.15 -7.55
CA VAL A 100 10.04 -1.12 -6.62
C VAL A 100 10.01 0.23 -7.33
N LEU A 101 9.19 1.16 -6.82
CA LEU A 101 9.03 2.51 -7.36
C LEU A 101 10.04 3.49 -6.76
N LYS A 102 10.40 3.28 -5.49
CA LYS A 102 11.38 4.07 -4.77
C LYS A 102 12.20 3.17 -3.86
N GLU A 103 13.52 3.24 -4.02
CA GLU A 103 14.47 2.53 -3.17
C GLU A 103 14.64 3.21 -1.79
N LEU A 104 15.09 2.41 -0.83
CA LEU A 104 15.53 2.91 0.48
C LEU A 104 16.78 3.80 0.31
N GLY A 105 16.86 4.91 1.04
CA GLY A 105 17.97 5.87 0.94
C GLY A 105 17.89 6.82 -0.26
N VAL A 106 16.80 6.80 -1.03
CA VAL A 106 16.52 7.77 -2.09
C VAL A 106 15.60 8.87 -1.56
N SER A 107 16.00 10.13 -1.71
CA SER A 107 15.23 11.29 -1.27
C SER A 107 15.27 12.43 -2.30
N THR A 108 14.99 12.11 -3.57
CA THR A 108 14.98 13.07 -4.67
C THR A 108 13.55 13.52 -5.00
N ARG A 109 13.41 14.63 -5.72
CA ARG A 109 12.09 15.18 -6.07
C ARG A 109 11.25 14.21 -6.93
N GLU A 110 11.92 13.41 -7.75
CA GLU A 110 11.34 12.39 -8.62
C GLU A 110 10.89 11.16 -7.83
N SER A 111 11.41 10.97 -6.61
CA SER A 111 11.02 9.86 -5.74
C SER A 111 9.74 10.14 -4.93
N ILE A 112 9.17 11.34 -5.03
CA ILE A 112 7.90 11.71 -4.40
C ILE A 112 6.78 11.61 -5.44
N PRO A 113 5.60 11.06 -5.10
CA PRO A 113 4.45 10.97 -6.00
C PRO A 113 3.77 12.34 -6.22
N LEU A 114 4.49 13.26 -6.84
CA LEU A 114 3.99 14.56 -7.28
C LEU A 114 4.13 14.63 -8.79
N THR A 115 3.02 14.90 -9.48
CA THR A 115 2.95 14.75 -10.93
C THR A 115 3.56 15.93 -11.68
N GLU A 116 4.10 15.68 -12.88
CA GLU A 116 4.52 16.74 -13.79
C GLU A 116 3.34 17.62 -14.21
N TYR A 117 2.15 17.04 -14.34
CA TYR A 117 0.91 17.75 -14.65
C TYR A 117 0.57 18.85 -13.63
N GLU A 118 0.73 18.57 -12.33
CA GLU A 118 0.58 19.57 -11.29
C GLU A 118 1.67 20.63 -11.37
N ALA A 119 2.92 20.21 -11.60
CA ALA A 119 4.06 21.12 -11.74
C ALA A 119 3.88 22.09 -12.92
N GLU A 120 3.41 21.64 -14.07
CA GLU A 120 3.12 22.51 -15.23
C GLU A 120 2.11 23.62 -14.88
N LYS A 121 1.18 23.33 -13.98
CA LYS A 121 0.18 24.30 -13.48
C LYS A 121 0.68 25.17 -12.33
N GLY A 122 1.95 25.06 -11.94
CA GLY A 122 2.51 25.81 -10.82
C GLY A 122 2.25 25.20 -9.44
N VAL A 123 1.73 23.98 -9.36
CA VAL A 123 1.40 23.27 -8.11
C VAL A 123 2.56 22.34 -7.71
N GLY A 124 2.84 22.22 -6.41
CA GLY A 124 3.83 21.25 -5.91
C GLY A 124 5.27 21.49 -6.37
N LYS A 125 5.64 22.74 -6.67
CA LYS A 125 7.00 23.15 -7.04
C LYS A 125 7.88 23.39 -5.81
N GLY A 126 9.19 23.28 -6.02
CA GLY A 126 10.21 23.55 -5.00
C GLY A 126 10.99 22.30 -4.60
N ASP A 127 12.03 22.53 -3.82
CA ASP A 127 12.93 21.48 -3.35
C ASP A 127 12.36 20.76 -2.13
N ILE A 128 12.83 19.52 -1.92
CA ILE A 128 12.50 18.74 -0.74
C ILE A 128 13.12 19.42 0.48
N HIS A 129 12.29 19.76 1.45
CA HIS A 129 12.77 20.32 2.71
C HIS A 129 13.68 19.31 3.44
N THR A 130 14.79 19.77 3.99
CA THR A 130 15.85 18.92 4.60
C THR A 130 15.30 17.96 5.64
N ASN A 131 14.39 18.42 6.52
CA ASN A 131 13.77 17.57 7.54
C ASN A 131 12.96 16.41 6.94
N TYR A 132 12.30 16.64 5.80
CA TYR A 132 11.52 15.59 5.13
C TYR A 132 12.44 14.63 4.35
N SER A 133 13.57 15.13 3.85
CA SER A 133 14.59 14.29 3.22
C SER A 133 15.08 13.16 4.14
N ASN A 134 15.28 13.44 5.43
CA ASN A 134 15.65 12.42 6.43
C ASN A 134 14.60 11.30 6.52
N ILE A 135 13.31 11.65 6.49
CA ILE A 135 12.21 10.69 6.54
C ILE A 135 12.14 9.90 5.22
N LEU A 136 12.21 10.59 4.08
CA LEU A 136 12.19 9.97 2.75
C LEU A 136 13.29 8.93 2.58
N ASN A 137 14.47 9.17 3.13
CA ASN A 137 15.58 8.23 3.07
C ASN A 137 15.31 6.91 3.80
N GLN A 138 14.33 6.87 4.70
CA GLN A 138 14.03 5.70 5.53
C GLN A 138 12.82 4.91 5.06
N ILE A 139 12.05 5.44 4.12
CA ILE A 139 10.88 4.77 3.53
C ILE A 139 11.19 4.26 2.13
N ALA A 140 10.34 3.38 1.63
CA ALA A 140 10.38 2.90 0.26
C ALA A 140 8.98 2.77 -0.33
N PHE A 141 8.88 2.79 -1.65
CA PHE A 141 7.61 2.63 -2.37
C PHE A 141 7.69 1.42 -3.29
N VAL A 142 6.63 0.62 -3.28
CA VAL A 142 6.43 -0.50 -4.22
C VAL A 142 5.06 -0.35 -4.88
N ALA A 143 4.87 -0.98 -6.04
CA ALA A 143 3.56 -1.07 -6.68
C ALA A 143 2.88 -2.39 -6.32
N ASP A 144 1.58 -2.36 -6.10
CA ASP A 144 0.75 -3.57 -6.15
C ASP A 144 0.47 -4.00 -7.60
N PRO A 145 -0.22 -5.13 -7.84
CA PRO A 145 -0.52 -5.60 -9.19
C PRO A 145 -1.39 -4.67 -10.05
N ASP A 146 -2.20 -3.81 -9.43
CA ASP A 146 -3.04 -2.81 -10.10
C ASP A 146 -2.32 -1.45 -10.25
N GLY A 147 -1.07 -1.35 -9.77
CA GLY A 147 -0.24 -0.15 -9.86
C GLY A 147 -0.39 0.82 -8.68
N TYR A 148 -1.24 0.52 -7.68
CA TYR A 148 -1.36 1.37 -6.50
C TYR A 148 -0.03 1.45 -5.76
N LEU A 149 0.30 2.66 -5.31
CA LEU A 149 1.51 2.91 -4.55
C LEU A 149 1.32 2.40 -3.12
N VAL A 150 2.25 1.53 -2.69
CA VAL A 150 2.33 0.99 -1.35
C VAL A 150 3.59 1.50 -0.67
N GLU A 151 3.40 2.27 0.39
CA GLU A 151 4.47 2.84 1.20
C GLU A 151 4.92 1.89 2.31
N LEU A 152 6.24 1.66 2.39
CA LEU A 152 6.90 0.87 3.41
C LEU A 152 7.56 1.81 4.41
N VAL A 153 6.94 1.96 5.58
CA VAL A 153 7.40 2.85 6.65
C VAL A 153 8.08 2.03 7.74
N PRO A 154 9.29 2.36 8.20
CA PRO A 154 9.86 1.67 9.36
C PRO A 154 9.06 2.03 10.61
N GLN A 155 8.83 1.06 11.49
CA GLN A 155 8.15 1.31 12.78
C GLN A 155 8.91 2.28 13.69
N ASN A 156 10.22 2.43 13.45
CA ASN A 156 11.07 3.39 14.15
C ASN A 156 11.76 4.29 13.11
N ILE A 157 11.33 5.54 13.01
CA ILE A 157 11.97 6.55 12.19
C ILE A 157 13.07 7.23 13.02
N GLN A 158 14.28 7.30 12.46
CA GLN A 158 15.40 8.04 13.01
C GLN A 158 15.27 9.52 12.61
N ASN A 159 15.43 10.43 13.58
CA ASN A 159 15.39 11.87 13.31
C ASN A 159 16.74 12.42 12.84
#